data_AF-A1S998-F1
#
_entry.id   AF-A1S998-F1
#
_cell.length_a   1.000
_cell.length_b   1.000
_cell.length_c   1.000
_cell.angle_alpha   90.00
_cell.angle_beta   90.00
_cell.angle_gamma   90.00
#
_symmetry.space_group_name_H-M   'P 1'
#
loop_
_entity.id
_entity.type
_entity.pdbx_description
1 polymer ?
#
loop_
_entity_poly.entity_id
_entity_poly.type
_entity_poly.pdbx_seq_one_letter_code
_entity_poly.pdbx_strand_id
1 'polypeptide(L)'
;MQPMQIGEAHFTASTLTLEFTDGRRHTLTQAQGALLLMLGAERGRVVSRSSLRGALKQVGANERKLEREMRSLGMLMGPDWRYLLEEVGSEGYLLHSGMRPIARLFSRPVRGLSWLHCFALACLGMLAVLLVLLIWS
;
A
#
# COMPACT_ATOMS: atom_id res chain seq x y z
N MET A 1 9.82 22.22 0.26
CA MET A 1 9.80 20.75 0.19
C MET A 1 8.37 20.32 -0.05
N GLN A 2 8.09 19.53 -1.09
CA GLN A 2 6.73 19.07 -1.40
C GLN A 2 6.30 17.96 -0.43
N PRO A 3 5.01 17.90 -0.04
CA PRO A 3 4.49 16.81 0.77
C PRO A 3 4.62 15.50 0.00
N MET A 4 5.19 14.48 0.64
CA MET A 4 5.36 13.17 0.03
C MET A 4 4.18 12.28 0.42
N GLN A 5 3.39 11.84 -0.55
CA GLN A 5 2.35 10.86 -0.31
C GLN A 5 2.96 9.45 -0.21
N ILE A 6 2.58 8.64 0.77
CA ILE A 6 3.01 7.26 1.00
C ILE A 6 1.77 6.43 1.34
N GLY A 7 1.21 5.74 0.34
CA GLY A 7 -0.09 5.09 0.49
C GLY A 7 -1.18 6.12 0.84
N GLU A 8 -1.89 5.88 1.94
CA GLU A 8 -2.94 6.76 2.49
C GLU A 8 -2.40 7.86 3.42
N ALA A 9 -1.08 7.89 3.67
CA ALA A 9 -0.44 8.88 4.53
C ALA A 9 0.26 9.98 3.71
N HIS A 10 0.14 11.22 4.17
CA HIS A 10 0.87 12.38 3.70
C HIS A 10 2.00 12.68 4.69
N PHE A 11 3.24 12.56 4.23
CA PHE A 11 4.42 12.93 4.99
C PHE A 11 4.82 14.37 4.70
N THR A 12 4.90 15.17 5.76
CA THR A 12 5.38 16.56 5.71
C THR A 12 6.73 16.66 6.39
N ALA A 13 7.78 16.89 5.60
CA ALA A 13 9.17 16.92 6.09
C ALA A 13 9.48 18.12 7.00
N SER A 14 8.81 19.26 6.83
CA SER A 14 9.03 20.46 7.65
C SER A 14 8.53 20.29 9.08
N THR A 15 7.44 19.55 9.27
CA THR A 15 6.83 19.29 10.58
C THR A 15 7.12 17.88 11.12
N LEU A 16 7.78 17.04 10.32
CA LEU A 16 7.99 15.61 10.60
C LEU A 16 6.69 14.91 11.00
N THR A 17 5.61 15.14 10.26
CA THR A 17 4.30 14.55 10.57
C THR A 17 3.79 13.69 9.43
N LEU A 18 3.23 12.53 9.78
CA LEU A 18 2.38 11.71 8.92
C LEU A 18 0.92 12.05 9.20
N GLU A 19 0.18 12.41 8.16
CA GLU A 19 -1.25 12.72 8.22
C GLU A 19 -2.00 11.76 7.30
N PHE A 20 -2.96 11.02 7.84
CA PHE A 20 -3.72 10.02 7.12
C PHE A 20 -5.02 10.62 6.60
N THR A 21 -5.56 10.03 5.53
CA THR A 21 -6.85 10.43 4.96
C THR A 21 -8.02 10.28 5.93
N ASP A 22 -7.88 9.48 6.98
CA ASP A 22 -8.88 9.31 8.05
C ASP A 22 -8.75 10.36 9.18
N GLY A 23 -7.84 11.33 9.04
CA GLY A 23 -7.60 12.39 10.00
C GLY A 23 -6.63 12.04 11.13
N ARG A 24 -6.07 10.81 11.18
CA ARG A 24 -5.02 10.49 12.14
C ARG A 24 -3.74 11.26 11.80
N ARG A 25 -3.07 11.75 12.83
CA ARG A 25 -1.78 12.44 12.69
C ARG A 25 -0.76 11.90 13.68
N HIS A 26 0.40 11.52 13.16
CA HIS A 26 1.51 11.01 13.93
C HIS A 26 2.75 11.89 13.73
N THR A 27 3.34 12.34 14.83
CA THR A 27 4.62 13.05 14.80
C THR A 27 5.75 12.03 14.82
N LEU A 28 6.68 12.18 13.89
CA LEU A 28 7.85 11.33 13.73
C LEU A 28 9.06 11.89 14.48
N THR A 29 9.93 11.00 14.91
CA THR A 29 11.25 11.39 15.40
C THR A 29 12.14 11.86 14.25
N GLN A 30 13.21 12.60 14.55
CA GLN A 30 14.19 13.01 13.53
C GLN A 30 14.82 11.79 12.81
N ALA A 31 15.06 10.70 13.54
CA ALA A 31 15.54 9.44 12.97
C ALA A 31 14.55 8.86 11.97
N GLN A 32 13.27 8.76 12.34
CA GLN A 32 12.21 8.25 11.46
C GLN A 32 12.01 9.15 10.25
N GLY A 33 12.04 10.46 10.42
CA GLY A 33 11.95 11.44 9.34
C GLY A 33 13.09 11.33 8.33
N ALA A 34 14.33 11.16 8.81
CA ALA A 34 15.49 10.97 7.95
C ALA A 34 15.42 9.67 7.14
N LEU A 35 15.00 8.57 7.78
CA LEU A 35 14.77 7.29 7.10
C LEU A 35 13.69 7.43 6.01
N LEU A 36 12.56 8.07 6.34
CA LEU A 36 11.48 8.33 5.40
C LEU A 36 11.88 9.21 4.23
N LEU A 37 12.65 10.28 4.48
CA LEU A 37 13.18 11.15 3.45
C LEU A 37 14.10 10.40 2.50
N MET A 38 14.98 9.56 3.04
CA MET A 38 15.91 8.78 2.22
C MET A 38 15.17 7.73 1.39
N LEU A 39 14.26 6.97 2.00
CA LEU A 39 13.41 6.00 1.32
C LEU A 39 12.49 6.67 0.29
N GLY A 40 12.07 7.90 0.56
CA GLY A 40 11.23 8.69 -0.32
C GLY A 40 11.95 9.29 -1.51
N ALA A 41 13.23 9.64 -1.35
CA ALA A 41 14.07 10.06 -2.46
C ALA A 41 14.37 8.91 -3.43
N GLU A 42 14.55 7.69 -2.90
CA GLU A 42 14.82 6.46 -3.65
C GLU A 42 13.55 5.62 -3.85
N ARG A 43 12.41 6.28 -4.04
CA ARG A 43 11.10 5.62 -4.11
C ARG A 43 11.06 4.54 -5.20
N GLY A 44 10.62 3.33 -4.84
CA GLY A 44 10.60 2.18 -5.75
C GLY A 44 11.96 1.51 -5.97
N ARG A 45 13.01 1.92 -5.26
CA ARG A 45 14.34 1.29 -5.27
C ARG A 45 14.68 0.74 -3.89
N VAL A 46 15.57 -0.25 -3.88
CA VAL A 46 16.08 -0.83 -2.64
C VAL A 46 17.14 0.11 -2.08
N VAL A 47 16.89 0.66 -0.90
CA VAL A 47 17.84 1.47 -0.16
C VAL A 47 18.63 0.57 0.77
N SER A 48 19.95 0.58 0.60
CA SER A 48 20.84 -0.29 1.38
C SER A 48 20.83 0.05 2.87
N ARG A 49 21.09 -0.94 3.72
CA ARG A 49 21.19 -0.71 5.17
C ARG A 49 22.32 0.26 5.54
N SER A 50 23.43 0.25 4.80
CA SER A 50 24.53 1.19 5.01
C SER A 50 24.13 2.63 4.69
N SER A 51 23.38 2.85 3.61
CA SER A 51 22.81 4.15 3.27
C SER A 51 21.88 4.67 4.37
N LEU A 52 20.96 3.82 4.87
CA LEU A 52 20.03 4.19 5.94
C LEU A 52 20.74 4.47 7.27
N ARG A 53 21.79 3.71 7.61
CA ARG A 53 22.66 4.00 8.77
C ARG A 53 23.38 5.34 8.58
N GLY A 54 23.84 5.65 7.37
CA GLY A 54 24.39 6.95 7.02
C GLY A 54 23.42 8.10 7.29
N ALA A 55 22.16 7.96 6.89
CA ALA A 55 21.12 8.95 7.17
C ALA A 55 20.85 9.11 8.68
N LEU A 56 20.83 8.01 9.44
CA LEU A 56 20.71 8.08 10.91
C LEU A 56 21.89 8.81 11.53
N LYS A 57 23.11 8.55 11.05
CA LYS A 57 24.32 9.22 11.53
C LYS A 57 24.28 10.72 11.29
N GLN A 58 23.76 11.17 10.13
CA GLN A 58 23.64 12.59 9.80
C GLN A 58 22.74 13.35 10.77
N VAL A 59 21.70 12.69 11.31
CA VAL A 59 20.80 13.27 12.32
C VAL A 59 21.21 12.95 13.75
N GLY A 60 22.42 12.41 13.97
CA GLY A 60 22.93 12.06 15.30
C GLY A 60 22.21 10.90 15.98
N ALA A 61 21.44 10.11 15.23
CA ALA A 61 20.73 8.95 15.74
C ALA A 61 21.61 7.70 15.79
N ASN A 62 21.26 6.77 16.69
CA ASN A 62 22.02 5.54 16.86
C ASN A 62 21.76 4.55 15.71
N GLU A 63 22.77 4.34 14.87
CA GLU A 63 22.74 3.44 13.72
C GLU A 63 22.35 1.99 14.08
N ARG A 64 22.69 1.53 15.29
CA ARG A 64 22.37 0.17 15.77
C ARG A 64 20.88 -0.02 16.03
N LYS A 65 20.10 1.07 16.06
CA LYS A 65 18.65 1.01 16.25
C LYS A 65 17.88 1.02 14.94
N LEU A 66 18.54 0.92 13.78
CA LEU A 66 17.88 0.96 12.46
C LEU A 66 16.66 0.02 12.39
N GLU A 67 16.81 -1.28 12.70
CA GLU A 67 15.68 -2.21 12.58
C GLU A 67 14.53 -1.92 13.57
N ARG A 68 14.85 -1.28 14.71
CA ARG A 68 13.85 -0.84 15.69
C ARG A 68 13.11 0.39 15.21
N GLU A 69 13.82 1.38 14.66
CA GLU A 69 13.23 2.59 14.11
C GLU A 69 12.37 2.28 12.88
N MET A 70 12.83 1.38 12.00
CA MET A 70 12.05 0.92 10.84
C MET A 70 10.76 0.20 11.25
N ARG A 71 10.83 -0.67 12.27
CA ARG A 71 9.62 -1.32 12.81
C ARG A 71 8.67 -0.33 13.48
N SER A 72 9.21 0.61 14.25
CA SER A 72 8.43 1.69 14.89
C SER A 72 7.73 2.56 13.85
N LEU A 73 8.46 2.94 12.79
CA LEU A 73 7.93 3.68 11.65
C LEU A 73 6.80 2.91 10.96
N GLY A 74 6.99 1.61 10.72
CA GLY A 74 5.95 0.73 10.18
C GLY A 74 4.69 0.72 11.05
N MET A 75 4.83 0.62 12.38
CA MET A 75 3.66 0.66 13.28
C MET A 75 2.90 2.00 13.22
N LEU A 76 3.63 3.12 13.07
CA LEU A 76 3.02 4.44 12.90
C LEU A 76 2.32 4.61 11.54
N MET A 77 2.77 3.87 10.52
CA MET A 77 2.16 3.83 9.19
C MET A 77 0.83 3.06 9.14
N GLY A 78 0.44 2.37 10.22
CA GLY A 78 -0.80 1.60 10.28
C GLY A 78 -0.65 0.15 9.78
N PRO A 79 -1.72 -0.66 9.82
CA PRO A 79 -1.64 -2.12 9.66
C PRO A 79 -1.10 -2.59 8.29
N ASP A 80 -1.28 -1.77 7.24
CA ASP A 80 -0.88 -2.08 5.87
C ASP A 80 0.57 -1.68 5.55
N TRP A 81 1.34 -1.21 6.54
CA TRP A 81 2.72 -0.75 6.35
C TRP A 81 3.63 -1.77 5.69
N ARG A 82 3.39 -3.07 5.90
CA ARG A 82 4.18 -4.16 5.30
C ARG A 82 4.07 -4.20 3.77
N TYR A 83 2.99 -3.64 3.20
CA TYR A 83 2.81 -3.53 1.75
C TYR A 83 3.44 -2.26 1.17
N LEU A 84 3.76 -1.29 2.04
CA LEU A 84 4.39 -0.03 1.67
C LEU A 84 5.90 -0.09 1.87
N LEU A 85 6.35 -0.74 2.94
CA LEU A 85 7.75 -0.87 3.31
C LEU A 85 8.13 -2.35 3.36
N GLU A 86 8.89 -2.77 2.35
CA GLU A 86 9.35 -4.14 2.18
C GLU A 86 10.81 -4.27 2.63
N GLU A 87 11.10 -5.26 3.46
CA GLU A 87 12.47 -5.63 3.81
C GLU A 87 12.99 -6.63 2.77
N VAL A 88 14.01 -6.23 2.02
CA VAL A 88 14.64 -7.05 0.98
C VAL A 88 15.83 -7.78 1.59
N GLY A 89 15.55 -8.87 2.31
CA GLY A 89 16.54 -9.81 2.83
C GLY A 89 17.73 -9.14 3.55
N SER A 90 18.93 -9.39 3.06
CA SER A 90 20.16 -8.75 3.59
C SER A 90 20.48 -7.39 2.99
N GLU A 91 19.82 -7.02 1.88
CA GLU A 91 20.21 -5.91 1.02
C GLU A 91 19.74 -4.56 1.59
N GLY A 92 18.50 -4.48 2.07
CA GLY A 92 17.97 -3.23 2.59
C GLY A 92 16.46 -3.17 2.67
N TYR A 93 15.93 -1.97 2.46
CA TYR A 93 14.50 -1.67 2.54
C TYR A 93 14.04 -0.97 1.28
N LEU A 94 12.84 -1.31 0.83
CA LEU A 94 12.22 -0.72 -0.34
C LEU A 94 10.89 -0.07 0.05
N LEU A 95 10.71 1.18 -0.34
CA LEU A 95 9.48 1.91 -0.13
C LEU A 95 8.69 1.95 -1.45
N HIS A 96 7.50 1.34 -1.43
CA HIS A 96 6.57 1.31 -2.55
C HIS A 96 5.86 2.64 -2.73
N SER A 97 5.53 2.97 -3.98
CA SER A 97 4.84 4.22 -4.32
C SER A 97 3.35 4.21 -4.02
N GLY A 98 2.74 3.06 -3.89
CA GLY A 98 1.42 2.91 -3.32
C GLY A 98 1.34 1.55 -2.64
N MET A 99 0.20 1.23 -2.04
CA MET A 99 -0.11 -0.18 -1.86
C MET A 99 0.08 -0.81 -3.23
N ARG A 100 0.98 -1.80 -3.34
CA ARG A 100 0.92 -2.70 -4.49
C ARG A 100 -0.57 -3.03 -4.62
N PRO A 101 -1.18 -2.94 -5.81
CA PRO A 101 -2.37 -3.71 -6.02
C PRO A 101 -1.89 -5.13 -5.76
N ILE A 102 -2.13 -5.63 -4.54
CA ILE A 102 -2.45 -7.03 -4.38
C ILE A 102 -3.48 -7.16 -5.47
N ALA A 103 -3.07 -7.83 -6.53
CA ALA A 103 -3.96 -8.37 -7.51
C ALA A 103 -4.94 -9.20 -6.69
N ARG A 104 -5.99 -8.55 -6.16
CA ARG A 104 -7.28 -9.15 -5.86
C ARG A 104 -7.90 -9.47 -7.22
N LEU A 105 -7.14 -10.15 -8.09
CA LEU A 105 -7.66 -10.85 -9.24
C LEU A 105 -8.53 -12.03 -8.77
N PHE A 106 -8.49 -12.40 -7.47
CA PHE A 106 -9.28 -13.51 -6.93
C PHE A 106 -9.95 -13.29 -5.57
N SER A 107 -10.15 -12.06 -5.08
CA SER A 107 -11.02 -11.81 -3.92
C SER A 107 -12.28 -11.05 -4.30
N ARG A 108 -13.15 -11.79 -5.02
CA ARG A 108 -14.60 -11.63 -5.20
C ARG A 108 -15.12 -10.39 -5.94
N PRO A 109 -15.52 -10.56 -7.22
CA PRO A 109 -16.63 -9.82 -7.82
C PRO A 109 -17.81 -10.79 -8.02
N VAL A 110 -18.33 -11.41 -6.96
CA VAL A 110 -19.58 -12.19 -7.05
C VAL A 110 -20.35 -12.08 -5.74
N ARG A 111 -20.59 -10.84 -5.30
CA ARG A 111 -21.56 -10.55 -4.25
C ARG A 111 -22.38 -9.34 -4.69
N GLY A 112 -23.03 -9.52 -5.83
CA GLY A 112 -23.78 -8.46 -6.51
C GLY A 112 -24.59 -8.95 -7.70
N LEU A 113 -24.41 -10.20 -8.16
CA LEU A 113 -25.42 -10.84 -8.99
C LEU A 113 -26.63 -11.15 -8.09
N SER A 114 -27.52 -10.16 -7.99
CA SER A 114 -28.85 -10.36 -7.42
C SER A 114 -29.49 -11.55 -8.13
N TRP A 115 -30.12 -12.45 -7.37
CA TRP A 115 -30.87 -13.62 -7.83
C TRP A 115 -31.76 -13.34 -9.06
N LEU A 116 -32.27 -12.11 -9.17
CA LEU A 116 -33.04 -11.61 -10.30
C LEU A 116 -32.30 -11.68 -11.64
N HIS A 117 -30.98 -11.45 -11.67
CA HIS A 117 -30.17 -11.51 -12.90
C HIS A 117 -29.94 -12.94 -13.37
N CYS A 118 -29.73 -13.88 -12.44
CA CYS A 118 -29.66 -15.31 -12.77
C CYS A 118 -31.02 -15.80 -13.31
N PHE A 119 -32.12 -15.37 -12.68
CA PHE A 119 -33.46 -15.73 -13.13
C PHE A 119 -33.78 -15.14 -14.51
N ALA A 120 -33.42 -13.88 -14.75
CA ALA A 120 -33.60 -13.24 -16.06
C ALA A 120 -32.83 -13.95 -17.18
N LEU A 121 -31.58 -14.36 -16.92
CA LEU A 121 -30.77 -15.12 -17.88
C LEU A 121 -31.36 -16.52 -18.16
N ALA A 122 -31.87 -17.19 -17.14
CA ALA A 122 -32.55 -18.49 -17.30
C ALA A 122 -33.84 -18.36 -18.14
N CYS A 123 -34.65 -17.33 -17.88
CA CYS A 123 -35.85 -17.05 -18.68
C CYS A 123 -35.51 -16.71 -20.14
N LEU A 124 -34.47 -15.91 -20.39
CA LEU A 124 -34.00 -15.60 -21.75
C LEU A 124 -33.53 -16.85 -22.50
N GLY A 125 -32.80 -17.75 -21.83
CA GLY A 125 -32.38 -19.02 -22.41
C GLY A 125 -33.56 -19.91 -22.81
N MET A 126 -34.54 -20.07 -21.91
CA MET A 126 -35.76 -20.84 -22.18
C MET A 126 -36.58 -20.25 -23.33
N LEU A 127 -36.74 -18.92 -23.37
CA LEU A 127 -37.47 -18.24 -24.44
C LEU A 127 -36.79 -18.44 -25.79
N ALA A 128 -35.46 -18.33 -25.86
CA ALA A 128 -34.70 -18.52 -27.09
C ALA A 128 -34.84 -19.96 -27.64
N VAL A 129 -34.78 -20.97 -26.78
CA VAL A 129 -34.98 -22.38 -27.18
C VAL A 129 -36.39 -22.58 -27.71
N LEU A 130 -37.40 -22.01 -27.03
CA LEU A 130 -38.80 -22.12 -27.46
C LEU A 130 -39.03 -21.46 -28.81
N LEU A 131 -38.39 -20.31 -29.07
CA LEU A 131 -38.48 -19.58 -30.32
C LEU A 131 -37.82 -20.36 -31.48
N VAL A 132 -36.68 -21.01 -31.23
CA VAL A 132 -36.02 -21.88 -32.22
C VAL A 132 -36.89 -23.08 -32.55
N LEU A 133 -37.49 -23.72 -31.55
CA LEU A 133 -38.39 -24.87 -31.75
C LEU A 133 -39.65 -24.49 -32.55
N LEU A 134 -40.20 -23.29 -32.33
CA LEU A 134 -41.34 -22.77 -33.08
C LEU A 134 -41.02 -22.40 -34.52
N ILE A 135 -39.80 -21.96 -34.81
CA ILE A 135 -39.36 -21.69 -36.19
C ILE A 135 -39.15 -23.01 -36.96
N TRP A 136 -38.81 -24.10 -36.26
CA TRP A 136 -38.48 -25.39 -36.85
C TRP A 136 -39.65 -26.41 -36.85
N SER A 137 -40.83 -26.05 -36.31
CA SER A 137 -42.05 -26.85 -36.38
C SER A 137 -43.03 -26.31 -37.41
#